data_AF-F6UEV4-F1
#
_entry.id   AF-F6UEV4-F1
#
_cell.length_a   1.000
_cell.length_b   1.000
_cell.length_c   1.000
_cell.angle_alpha   90.00
_cell.angle_beta   90.00
_cell.angle_gamma   90.00
#
_symmetry.space_group_name_H-M   'P 1'
#
loop_
_entity.id
_entity.type
_entity.pdbx_description
1 polymer ?
#
loop_
_entity_poly.entity_id
_entity_poly.type
_entity_poly.pdbx_seq_one_letter_code
_entity_poly.pdbx_strand_id
1 'polypeptide(L)'
;MACLDRCRCCADNRRQSSILYSILKSEEQKRETQEQEQQQQQQQQQQPLGRAQRQGQGCSCGSQRRVALKSPQVACKAASAVLVKTLRFVKNVPCFQELPLDEQLVLVRSCWAPLLVLGLAQDRVHFETVETSEPSMLQRILTTRRRDPEDRDPQPSLSPPTFPEPLTLTDSLQPPSAAQVQAIKGFLTKCWSLDISTKEYAYLKGTVLFNPDLPGLHCVQYIQGLQREAQQALNEHIRMLHRGHQARFAKLNVALSLLRSIHANVIAELFFRPIIGTVNMDDMLLEMLCAKL
;
A
#
# COMPACT_ATOMS: atom_id res chain seq x y z
N MET A 1 -7.43 17.44 20.07
CA MET A 1 -6.60 17.51 18.85
C MET A 1 -5.14 17.67 19.28
N ALA A 2 -4.41 16.57 19.45
CA ALA A 2 -2.98 16.62 19.77
C ALA A 2 -2.21 16.18 18.51
N CYS A 3 -1.70 17.17 17.78
CA CYS A 3 -0.78 16.98 16.67
C CYS A 3 0.63 17.30 17.18
N LEU A 4 1.32 16.32 17.75
CA LEU A 4 2.72 16.43 18.12
C LEU A 4 3.41 15.11 17.85
N ASP A 5 3.97 14.96 16.65
CA ASP A 5 5.19 14.18 16.44
C ASP A 5 5.86 14.66 15.14
N ARG A 6 6.42 15.86 15.23
CA ARG A 6 7.25 16.46 14.19
C ARG A 6 8.62 15.78 14.27
N CYS A 7 8.96 14.99 13.25
CA CYS A 7 10.29 14.42 13.09
C CYS A 7 11.38 15.51 13.23
N ARG A 8 12.37 15.31 14.11
CA ARG A 8 13.46 16.27 14.37
C ARG A 8 14.34 16.57 13.15
N CYS A 9 14.24 15.78 12.08
CA CYS A 9 15.00 16.00 10.85
C CYS A 9 14.60 17.29 10.08
N CYS A 10 13.46 17.90 10.39
CA CYS A 10 13.04 19.17 9.76
C CYS A 10 13.58 20.44 10.47
N ALA A 11 14.29 20.32 11.59
CA ALA A 11 14.82 21.48 12.29
C ALA A 11 16.13 22.03 11.69
N ASP A 12 16.88 21.22 10.93
CA ASP A 12 18.18 21.60 10.36
C ASP A 12 18.19 21.62 8.83
N ASN A 13 17.25 22.35 8.22
CA ASN A 13 17.45 22.83 6.85
C ASN A 13 17.65 24.35 6.82
N ARG A 14 18.44 24.86 7.77
CA ARG A 14 19.05 26.18 7.68
C ARG A 14 20.45 26.00 7.06
N ARG A 15 20.49 26.12 5.74
CA ARG A 15 21.66 26.51 4.94
C ARG A 15 22.99 25.84 5.36
N GLN A 16 23.29 24.67 4.81
CA GLN A 16 24.69 24.33 4.55
C GLN A 16 25.16 25.10 3.31
N SER A 17 25.28 26.43 3.43
CA SER A 17 26.23 27.15 2.58
C SER A 17 27.60 26.85 3.18
N SER A 18 28.42 26.08 2.46
CA SER A 18 29.84 25.91 2.81
C SER A 18 30.46 27.29 3.03
N ILE A 19 31.30 27.44 4.05
CA ILE A 19 31.99 28.70 4.36
C ILE A 19 32.72 29.25 3.11
N LEU A 20 33.21 28.35 2.25
CA LEU A 20 33.77 28.67 0.93
C LEU A 20 32.78 29.39 0.00
N TYR A 21 31.52 28.97 -0.05
CA TYR A 21 30.49 29.61 -0.89
C TYR A 21 30.18 31.03 -0.37
N SER A 22 30.16 31.21 0.94
CA SER A 22 29.96 32.52 1.56
C SER A 22 31.14 33.46 1.27
N ILE A 23 32.38 32.97 1.32
CA ILE A 23 33.60 33.76 1.04
C ILE A 23 33.65 34.15 -0.44
N LEU A 24 33.47 33.21 -1.36
CA LEU A 24 33.50 33.46 -2.81
C LEU A 24 32.41 34.46 -3.22
N LYS A 25 31.20 34.32 -2.67
CA LYS A 25 30.09 35.25 -2.91
C LYS A 25 30.32 36.63 -2.30
N SER A 26 31.04 36.70 -1.17
CA SER A 26 31.42 37.98 -0.55
C SER A 26 32.47 38.74 -1.38
N GLU A 27 33.30 38.04 -2.15
CA GLU A 27 34.28 38.65 -3.06
C GLU A 27 33.66 39.08 -4.39
N GLU A 28 32.68 38.32 -4.91
CA GLU A 28 31.92 38.69 -6.12
C GLU A 28 31.03 39.92 -5.89
N GLN A 29 30.30 39.97 -4.77
CA GLN A 29 29.43 41.12 -4.45
C GLN A 29 30.19 42.41 -4.12
N LYS A 30 31.47 42.32 -3.71
CA LYS A 30 32.32 43.51 -3.52
C LYS A 30 32.83 44.11 -4.82
N ARG A 31 32.79 43.40 -5.95
CA ARG A 31 33.23 43.91 -7.26
C ARG A 31 32.10 44.51 -8.10
N GLU A 32 30.84 44.20 -7.80
CA GLU A 32 29.68 44.69 -8.57
C GLU A 32 28.94 45.87 -7.90
N THR A 33 29.35 46.31 -6.71
CA THR A 33 28.69 47.42 -5.97
C THR A 33 29.30 48.81 -6.27
N GLN A 34 29.98 49.00 -7.40
CA GLN A 34 30.49 50.33 -7.81
C GLN A 34 29.96 50.86 -9.15
N GLU A 35 29.06 50.16 -9.85
CA GLU A 35 28.51 50.66 -11.13
C GLU A 35 26.97 50.65 -11.24
N GLN A 36 26.22 50.51 -10.13
CA GLN A 36 24.74 50.55 -10.18
C GLN A 36 24.09 51.48 -9.13
N GLU A 37 24.67 52.66 -8.90
CA GLU A 37 24.01 53.75 -8.14
C GLU A 37 23.31 54.79 -9.01
N GLN A 38 23.12 54.54 -10.32
CA GLN A 38 22.23 55.36 -11.15
C GLN A 38 21.35 54.51 -12.06
N GLN A 39 20.28 53.95 -11.50
CA GLN A 39 18.94 53.95 -12.11
C GLN A 39 17.92 53.38 -11.14
N GLN A 40 17.57 54.22 -10.18
CA GLN A 40 16.38 54.09 -9.38
C GLN A 40 15.29 54.94 -10.06
N GLN A 41 14.32 54.31 -10.74
CA GLN A 41 12.91 54.73 -10.77
C GLN A 41 12.09 53.91 -11.77
N GLN A 42 10.84 53.63 -11.36
CA GLN A 42 9.77 52.88 -12.05
C GLN A 42 9.91 51.35 -11.95
N GLN A 43 8.94 50.58 -11.47
CA GLN A 43 7.52 50.82 -11.28
C GLN A 43 7.03 49.89 -10.16
N GLN A 44 6.31 50.46 -9.19
CA GLN A 44 5.52 49.70 -8.23
C GLN A 44 4.21 49.26 -8.91
N GLN A 45 3.74 48.08 -8.46
CA GLN A 45 2.42 47.48 -8.65
C GLN A 45 2.24 46.61 -9.89
N GLN A 46 2.47 45.30 -9.69
CA GLN A 46 1.47 44.29 -10.02
C GLN A 46 1.76 42.94 -9.33
N GLN A 47 0.67 42.23 -9.03
CA GLN A 47 0.51 40.81 -8.66
C GLN A 47 0.34 40.46 -7.16
N PRO A 48 -0.46 39.42 -6.86
CA PRO A 48 0.08 38.06 -6.99
C PRO A 48 -0.80 37.12 -7.83
N LEU A 49 -0.20 36.51 -8.86
CA LEU A 49 -0.64 35.24 -9.43
C LEU A 49 0.34 34.15 -9.00
N GLY A 50 -0.18 33.01 -8.54
CA GLY A 50 0.54 31.74 -8.52
C GLY A 50 1.38 31.45 -7.27
N ARG A 51 0.74 31.01 -6.18
CA ARG A 51 1.42 30.11 -5.23
C ARG A 51 1.70 28.79 -5.93
N ALA A 52 2.88 28.65 -6.52
CA ALA A 52 3.43 27.35 -6.86
C ALA A 52 3.60 26.55 -5.55
N GLN A 53 2.74 25.54 -5.36
CA GLN A 53 2.92 24.50 -4.35
C GLN A 53 4.25 23.79 -4.64
N ARG A 54 5.32 24.22 -3.97
CA ARG A 54 6.50 23.37 -3.79
C ARG A 54 6.07 22.22 -2.89
N GLN A 55 5.78 21.08 -3.51
CA GLN A 55 5.73 19.79 -2.83
C GLN A 55 7.10 19.60 -2.18
N GLY A 56 7.16 19.80 -0.87
CA GLY A 56 8.35 19.48 -0.09
C GLY A 56 8.64 17.99 -0.23
N GLN A 57 9.81 17.67 -0.76
CA GLN A 57 10.39 16.34 -0.62
C GLN A 57 10.47 16.05 0.89
N GLY A 58 9.60 15.15 1.35
CA GLY A 58 9.54 14.71 2.74
C GLY A 58 10.81 13.96 3.13
N CYS A 59 11.20 14.10 4.39
CA CYS A 59 12.32 13.36 4.97
C CYS A 59 12.00 11.85 5.03
N SER A 60 12.99 11.00 4.74
CA SER A 60 12.88 9.53 4.76
C SER A 60 12.63 8.92 6.16
N CYS A 61 12.54 9.73 7.22
CA CYS A 61 12.26 9.27 8.59
C CYS A 61 10.83 8.72 8.78
N GLY A 62 9.91 8.92 7.81
CA GLY A 62 8.54 8.40 7.86
C GLY A 62 8.38 6.95 7.39
N SER A 63 9.40 6.37 6.75
CA SER A 63 9.25 5.15 5.94
C SER A 63 9.21 3.83 6.74
N GLN A 64 9.30 3.87 8.07
CA GLN A 64 9.38 2.67 8.92
C GLN A 64 8.39 2.66 10.09
N ARG A 65 7.33 3.46 10.05
CA ARG A 65 6.26 3.34 11.05
C ARG A 65 5.43 2.10 10.76
N ARG A 66 5.46 1.14 11.67
CA ARG A 66 4.67 -0.09 11.62
C ARG A 66 3.28 0.17 12.16
N VAL A 67 2.30 -0.51 11.59
CA VAL A 67 0.90 -0.31 11.92
C VAL A 67 0.23 -1.65 12.14
N ALA A 68 -0.56 -1.74 13.21
CA ALA A 68 -1.40 -2.89 13.52
C ALA A 68 -2.87 -2.48 13.63
N LEU A 69 -3.78 -3.45 13.51
CA LEU A 69 -5.20 -3.23 13.74
C LEU A 69 -5.46 -2.92 15.22
N LYS A 70 -6.26 -1.89 15.51
CA LYS A 70 -6.67 -1.57 16.88
C LYS A 70 -7.55 -2.65 17.49
N SER A 71 -8.44 -3.22 16.66
CA SER A 71 -9.35 -4.31 17.01
C SER A 71 -9.21 -5.45 15.99
N PRO A 72 -8.15 -6.27 16.10
CA PRO A 72 -7.86 -7.32 15.13
C PRO A 72 -9.04 -8.28 14.95
N GLN A 73 -9.66 -8.74 16.04
CA GLN A 73 -10.75 -9.72 15.97
C GLN A 73 -11.93 -9.26 15.09
N VAL A 74 -12.34 -8.00 15.19
CA VAL A 74 -13.48 -7.46 14.43
C VAL A 74 -13.12 -7.28 12.96
N ALA A 75 -11.99 -6.63 12.69
CA ALA A 75 -11.56 -6.32 11.33
C ALA A 75 -11.18 -7.59 10.55
N CYS A 76 -10.47 -8.52 11.18
CA CYS A 76 -10.09 -9.79 10.57
C CYS A 76 -11.33 -10.66 10.30
N LYS A 77 -12.29 -10.75 11.24
CA LYS A 77 -13.56 -11.46 11.02
C LYS A 77 -14.34 -10.88 9.84
N ALA A 78 -14.44 -9.56 9.73
CA ALA A 78 -15.08 -8.90 8.59
C ALA A 78 -14.35 -9.21 7.28
N ALA A 79 -13.02 -9.11 7.26
CA ALA A 79 -12.22 -9.42 6.08
C ALA A 79 -12.36 -10.89 5.64
N SER A 80 -12.36 -11.84 6.57
CA SER A 80 -12.61 -13.26 6.28
C SER A 80 -13.99 -13.49 5.67
N ALA A 81 -15.04 -12.85 6.20
CA ALA A 81 -16.39 -12.95 5.64
C ALA A 81 -16.45 -12.40 4.20
N VAL A 82 -15.77 -11.27 3.94
CA VAL A 82 -15.67 -10.70 2.58
C VAL A 82 -14.84 -11.60 1.66
N LEU A 83 -13.78 -12.25 2.14
CA LEU A 83 -13.00 -13.21 1.34
C LEU A 83 -13.85 -14.39 0.90
N VAL A 84 -14.62 -14.99 1.81
CA VAL A 84 -15.55 -16.09 1.48
C VAL A 84 -16.58 -15.63 0.46
N LYS A 85 -17.19 -14.45 0.64
CA LYS A 85 -18.13 -13.87 -0.32
C LYS A 85 -17.48 -13.63 -1.69
N THR A 86 -16.22 -13.21 -1.70
CA THR A 86 -15.44 -12.95 -2.91
C THR A 86 -15.15 -14.24 -3.67
N LEU A 87 -14.66 -15.28 -2.99
CA LEU A 87 -14.40 -16.57 -3.65
C LEU A 87 -15.69 -17.25 -4.09
N ARG A 88 -16.77 -17.15 -3.31
CA ARG A 88 -18.10 -17.61 -3.75
C ARG A 88 -18.56 -16.89 -5.00
N PHE A 89 -18.35 -15.56 -5.09
CA PHE A 89 -18.64 -14.81 -6.31
C PHE A 89 -17.84 -15.38 -7.49
N VAL A 90 -16.52 -15.48 -7.38
CA VAL A 90 -15.64 -15.96 -8.46
C VAL A 90 -16.05 -17.35 -8.94
N LYS A 91 -16.27 -18.29 -8.00
CA LYS A 91 -16.67 -19.67 -8.30
C LYS A 91 -18.02 -19.78 -8.98
N ASN A 92 -18.92 -18.82 -8.76
CA ASN A 92 -20.25 -18.82 -9.35
C ASN A 92 -20.33 -18.04 -10.66
N VAL A 93 -19.20 -17.54 -11.19
CA VAL A 93 -19.15 -16.94 -12.52
C VAL A 93 -19.07 -18.06 -13.56
N PRO A 94 -20.06 -18.21 -14.47
CA PRO A 94 -20.11 -19.34 -15.41
C PRO A 94 -18.86 -19.45 -16.29
N CYS A 95 -18.41 -18.35 -16.89
CA CYS A 95 -17.21 -18.34 -17.73
C CYS A 95 -15.90 -18.59 -16.97
N PHE A 96 -15.90 -18.49 -15.64
CA PHE A 96 -14.77 -18.91 -14.81
C PHE A 96 -14.77 -20.43 -14.58
N GLN A 97 -15.95 -21.05 -14.46
CA GLN A 97 -16.08 -22.50 -14.26
C GLN A 97 -15.63 -23.32 -15.49
N GLU A 98 -15.71 -22.73 -16.69
CA GLU A 98 -15.25 -23.35 -17.93
C GLU A 98 -13.72 -23.44 -18.04
N LEU A 99 -12.98 -22.74 -17.17
CA LEU A 99 -11.53 -22.74 -17.17
C LEU A 99 -10.96 -24.01 -16.51
N PRO A 100 -9.82 -24.54 -16.99
CA PRO A 100 -9.04 -25.54 -16.26
C PRO A 100 -8.66 -25.06 -14.85
N LEU A 101 -8.54 -25.99 -13.90
CA LEU A 101 -8.29 -25.65 -12.48
C LEU A 101 -6.98 -24.88 -12.27
N ASP A 102 -5.95 -25.20 -13.04
CA ASP A 102 -4.66 -24.49 -13.04
C ASP A 102 -4.83 -23.03 -13.48
N GLU A 103 -5.57 -22.75 -14.55
CA GLU A 103 -5.90 -21.39 -15.00
C GLU A 103 -6.74 -20.64 -13.95
N GLN A 104 -7.76 -21.31 -13.38
CA GLN A 104 -8.58 -20.76 -12.30
C GLN A 104 -7.73 -20.34 -11.10
N LEU A 105 -6.77 -21.19 -10.72
CA LEU A 105 -5.90 -20.95 -9.58
C LEU A 105 -4.92 -19.79 -9.83
N VAL A 106 -4.37 -19.67 -11.04
CA VAL A 106 -3.54 -18.53 -11.44
C VAL A 106 -4.32 -17.21 -11.29
N LEU A 107 -5.56 -17.17 -11.82
CA LEU A 107 -6.43 -16.00 -11.68
C LEU A 107 -6.68 -15.68 -10.20
N VAL A 108 -7.14 -16.65 -9.41
CA VAL A 108 -7.50 -16.45 -7.99
C VAL A 108 -6.30 -16.00 -7.16
N ARG A 109 -5.13 -16.64 -7.31
CA ARG A 109 -3.90 -16.26 -6.58
C ARG A 109 -3.45 -14.84 -6.88
N SER A 110 -3.69 -14.35 -8.10
CA SER A 110 -3.37 -12.98 -8.45
C SER A 110 -4.41 -11.95 -7.98
N CYS A 111 -5.71 -12.27 -8.14
CA CYS A 111 -6.77 -11.28 -7.98
C CYS A 111 -7.45 -11.29 -6.61
N TRP A 112 -7.21 -12.27 -5.73
CA TRP A 112 -7.92 -12.37 -4.45
C TRP A 112 -7.79 -11.10 -3.59
N ALA A 113 -6.60 -10.49 -3.53
CA ALA A 113 -6.35 -9.32 -2.70
C ALA A 113 -7.04 -8.06 -3.26
N PRO A 114 -6.88 -7.70 -4.56
CA PRO A 114 -7.66 -6.62 -5.16
C PRO A 114 -9.18 -6.81 -5.05
N LEU A 115 -9.68 -8.04 -5.26
CA LEU A 115 -11.11 -8.35 -5.15
C LEU A 115 -11.60 -8.26 -3.70
N LEU A 116 -10.80 -8.69 -2.73
CA LEU A 116 -11.09 -8.54 -1.31
C LEU A 116 -11.22 -7.06 -0.95
N VAL A 117 -10.27 -6.23 -1.37
CA VAL A 117 -10.29 -4.78 -1.07
C VAL A 117 -11.50 -4.09 -1.72
N LEU A 118 -11.87 -4.49 -2.95
CA LEU A 118 -13.15 -4.07 -3.55
C LEU A 118 -14.36 -4.52 -2.72
N GLY A 119 -14.33 -5.75 -2.21
CA GLY A 119 -15.36 -6.28 -1.31
C GLY A 119 -15.46 -5.52 0.00
N LEU A 120 -14.34 -5.16 0.62
CA LEU A 120 -14.29 -4.34 1.83
C LEU A 120 -14.91 -2.96 1.58
N ALA A 121 -14.64 -2.36 0.41
CA ALA A 121 -15.24 -1.11 0.00
C ALA A 121 -16.76 -1.25 -0.18
N GLN A 122 -17.20 -2.30 -0.88
CA GLN A 122 -18.62 -2.57 -1.15
C GLN A 122 -19.41 -2.81 0.14
N ASP A 123 -18.86 -3.56 1.09
CA ASP A 123 -19.51 -3.89 2.37
C ASP A 123 -19.26 -2.78 3.43
N ARG A 124 -18.65 -1.66 3.05
CA ARG A 124 -18.39 -0.48 3.90
C ARG A 124 -17.65 -0.85 5.21
N VAL A 125 -16.66 -1.73 5.12
CA VAL A 125 -15.88 -2.18 6.28
C VAL A 125 -14.96 -1.07 6.77
N HIS A 126 -15.16 -0.67 8.03
CA HIS A 126 -14.30 0.31 8.70
C HIS A 126 -13.33 -0.42 9.63
N PHE A 127 -12.06 -0.02 9.62
CA PHE A 127 -11.06 -0.54 10.54
C PHE A 127 -10.12 0.58 11.01
N GLU A 128 -9.81 0.53 12.30
CA GLU A 128 -8.87 1.44 12.94
C GLU A 128 -7.51 0.78 13.10
N THR A 129 -6.47 1.61 13.11
CA THR A 129 -5.10 1.13 13.23
C THR A 129 -4.33 1.94 14.25
N VAL A 130 -3.41 1.27 14.95
CA VAL A 130 -2.51 1.84 15.94
C VAL A 130 -1.08 1.74 15.42
N GLU A 131 -0.27 2.77 15.67
CA GLU A 131 1.16 2.71 15.40
C GLU A 131 1.81 1.78 16.43
N THR A 132 2.51 0.75 15.95
CA THR A 132 3.31 -0.11 16.82
C THR A 132 4.72 0.46 16.85
N SER A 133 5.08 1.11 17.97
CA SER A 133 6.48 1.44 18.24
C SER A 133 7.20 0.12 18.52
N GLU A 134 7.89 -0.45 17.52
CA GLU A 134 8.84 -1.51 17.86
C GLU A 134 9.95 -0.92 18.73
N PRO A 135 10.35 -1.60 19.81
CA PRO A 135 11.50 -1.17 20.59
C PRO A 135 12.69 -1.09 19.64
N SER A 136 13.43 0.02 19.69
CA SER A 136 14.62 0.23 18.85
C SER A 136 15.54 -0.99 18.91
N MET A 137 16.33 -1.27 17.87
CA MET A 137 17.29 -2.38 17.92
C MET A 137 18.19 -2.31 19.17
N LEU A 138 18.54 -1.09 19.61
CA LEU A 138 19.22 -0.87 20.88
C LEU A 138 18.40 -1.32 22.08
N GLN A 139 17.12 -0.97 22.15
CA GLN A 139 16.23 -1.43 23.21
C GLN A 139 16.10 -2.95 23.22
N ARG A 140 16.03 -3.61 22.05
CA ARG A 140 16.06 -5.08 21.96
C ARG A 140 17.37 -5.67 22.49
N ILE A 141 18.52 -5.12 22.09
CA ILE A 141 19.84 -5.56 22.57
C ILE A 141 19.96 -5.36 24.09
N LEU A 142 19.51 -4.21 24.60
CA LEU A 142 19.57 -3.86 26.03
C LEU A 142 18.64 -4.75 26.87
N THR A 143 17.46 -5.11 26.36
CA THR A 143 16.52 -6.00 27.07
C THR A 143 16.89 -7.47 26.98
N THR A 144 17.54 -7.92 25.89
CA THR A 144 18.00 -9.31 25.74
C THR A 144 19.20 -9.61 26.63
N ARG A 145 20.03 -8.61 26.96
CA ARG A 145 21.22 -8.79 27.83
C ARG A 145 20.91 -8.89 29.32
N ARG A 146 19.66 -8.68 29.75
CA ARG A 146 19.26 -8.67 31.17
C ARG A 146 18.53 -9.95 31.61
N ARG A 147 18.91 -11.09 31.05
CA ARG A 147 18.55 -12.39 31.61
C ARG A 147 19.80 -12.96 32.27
N ASP A 148 20.03 -12.52 33.51
CA ASP A 148 21.00 -13.14 34.41
C ASP A 148 20.56 -14.59 34.69
N PRO A 149 21.42 -15.60 34.47
CA PRO A 149 21.33 -16.87 35.17
C PRO A 149 22.17 -16.74 36.46
N GLU A 150 21.52 -16.76 37.61
CA GLU A 150 22.19 -17.05 38.87
C GLU A 150 22.74 -18.49 38.84
N ASP A 151 23.98 -18.64 39.32
CA ASP A 151 24.71 -19.87 39.71
C ASP A 151 25.02 -20.98 38.68
N ARG A 152 26.26 -20.98 38.16
CA ARG A 152 27.28 -22.06 38.39
C ARG A 152 28.62 -21.82 37.67
N ASP A 153 29.68 -22.30 38.32
CA ASP A 153 31.13 -22.14 38.10
C ASP A 153 31.72 -22.33 36.68
N PRO A 154 32.94 -21.79 36.42
CA PRO A 154 33.62 -21.84 35.12
C PRO A 154 34.56 -23.05 34.96
N GLN A 155 34.50 -23.74 33.81
CA GLN A 155 35.63 -24.52 33.27
C GLN A 155 35.82 -24.28 31.77
N PRO A 156 37.08 -24.22 31.28
CA PRO A 156 37.37 -23.97 29.88
C PRO A 156 37.53 -25.29 29.12
N SER A 157 36.76 -25.48 28.05
CA SER A 157 37.10 -26.47 27.03
C SER A 157 36.97 -25.86 25.64
N LEU A 158 38.08 -25.99 24.91
CA LEU A 158 38.32 -25.45 23.59
C LEU A 158 37.42 -26.12 22.55
N SER A 159 36.66 -25.31 21.83
CA SER A 159 36.18 -25.64 20.49
C SER A 159 36.24 -24.36 19.62
N PRO A 160 36.64 -24.46 18.35
CA PRO A 160 36.85 -23.29 17.50
C PRO A 160 35.50 -22.62 17.18
N PRO A 161 35.49 -21.30 16.91
CA PRO A 161 34.26 -20.62 16.54
C PRO A 161 33.80 -21.13 15.17
N THR A 162 32.74 -21.93 15.17
CA THR A 162 31.95 -22.17 13.96
C THR A 162 31.43 -20.80 13.51
N PHE A 163 31.87 -20.37 12.33
CA PHE A 163 31.35 -19.20 11.64
C PHE A 163 29.81 -19.21 11.71
N PRO A 164 29.14 -18.09 12.04
CA PRO A 164 27.71 -18.00 11.78
C PRO A 164 27.51 -18.16 10.28
N GLU A 165 26.84 -19.24 9.87
CA GLU A 165 26.28 -19.34 8.53
C GLU A 165 25.53 -18.04 8.20
N PRO A 166 25.66 -17.51 6.98
CA PRO A 166 24.83 -16.38 6.56
C PRO A 166 23.38 -16.83 6.63
N LEU A 167 22.64 -16.33 7.61
CA LEU A 167 21.19 -16.51 7.70
C LEU A 167 20.58 -16.08 6.37
N THR A 168 20.17 -17.09 5.60
CA THR A 168 19.39 -16.92 4.39
C THR A 168 18.06 -16.27 4.77
N LEU A 169 17.86 -15.05 4.25
CA LEU A 169 16.58 -14.38 4.00
C LEU A 169 15.40 -14.98 4.76
N THR A 170 15.24 -14.60 6.03
CA THR A 170 13.97 -14.80 6.72
C THR A 170 12.96 -13.88 6.06
N ASP A 171 12.09 -14.50 5.28
CA ASP A 171 10.95 -13.87 4.65
C ASP A 171 10.17 -13.06 5.69
N SER A 172 9.95 -11.80 5.30
CA SER A 172 9.37 -10.65 5.99
C SER A 172 8.18 -10.93 6.93
N LEU A 173 8.44 -11.39 8.16
CA LEU A 173 7.47 -11.43 9.28
C LEU A 173 7.16 -10.04 9.87
N GLN A 174 7.14 -9.01 9.03
CA GLN A 174 7.15 -7.63 9.44
C GLN A 174 5.76 -7.00 9.28
N PRO A 175 5.20 -6.38 10.35
CA PRO A 175 3.90 -5.72 10.24
C PRO A 175 3.96 -4.61 9.18
N PRO A 176 2.84 -4.37 8.47
CA PRO A 176 2.80 -3.52 7.30
C PRO A 176 3.17 -2.08 7.65
N SER A 177 3.81 -1.40 6.69
CA SER A 177 4.17 0.00 6.84
C SER A 177 2.91 0.89 6.83
N ALA A 178 2.98 2.02 7.53
CA ALA A 178 1.90 2.99 7.57
C ALA A 178 1.46 3.43 6.17
N ALA A 179 2.40 3.65 5.24
CA ALA A 179 2.09 4.06 3.87
C ALA A 179 1.24 3.03 3.12
N GLN A 180 1.54 1.74 3.26
CA GLN A 180 0.78 0.65 2.64
C GLN A 180 -0.64 0.56 3.21
N VAL A 181 -0.80 0.70 4.53
CA VAL A 181 -2.12 0.72 5.17
C VAL A 181 -2.92 1.95 4.76
N GLN A 182 -2.28 3.11 4.61
CA GLN A 182 -2.93 4.32 4.12
C GLN A 182 -3.37 4.18 2.66
N ALA A 183 -2.64 3.45 1.81
CA ALA A 183 -3.09 3.16 0.44
C ALA A 183 -4.42 2.39 0.44
N ILE A 184 -4.56 1.38 1.32
CA ILE A 184 -5.82 0.64 1.49
C ILE A 184 -6.93 1.58 1.94
N LYS A 185 -6.73 2.35 3.02
CA LYS A 185 -7.74 3.29 3.54
C LYS A 185 -8.13 4.36 2.52
N GLY A 186 -7.16 4.87 1.77
CA GLY A 186 -7.35 5.84 0.70
C GLY A 186 -8.21 5.29 -0.42
N PHE A 187 -7.97 4.04 -0.85
CA PHE A 187 -8.81 3.36 -1.82
C PHE A 187 -10.26 3.20 -1.33
N LEU A 188 -10.45 2.71 -0.09
CA LEU A 188 -11.80 2.53 0.48
C LEU A 188 -12.57 3.86 0.50
N THR A 189 -11.93 4.92 0.99
CA THR A 189 -12.52 6.27 1.05
C THR A 189 -12.87 6.78 -0.35
N LYS A 190 -12.00 6.52 -1.34
CA LYS A 190 -12.26 6.90 -2.73
C LYS A 190 -13.50 6.19 -3.27
N CYS A 191 -13.62 4.87 -3.10
CA CYS A 191 -14.80 4.11 -3.51
C CYS A 191 -16.08 4.62 -2.84
N TRP A 192 -15.99 4.95 -1.55
CA TRP A 192 -17.10 5.48 -0.78
C TRP A 192 -17.58 6.85 -1.25
N SER A 193 -16.69 7.68 -1.78
CA SER A 193 -17.01 8.99 -2.36
C SER A 193 -17.63 8.94 -3.77
N LEU A 194 -17.57 7.78 -4.43
CA LEU A 194 -18.04 7.61 -5.81
C LEU A 194 -19.46 7.03 -5.90
N ASP A 195 -20.04 6.63 -4.77
CA ASP A 195 -21.34 5.96 -4.67
C ASP A 195 -21.47 4.86 -5.73
N ILE A 196 -20.53 3.92 -5.69
CA ILE A 196 -20.46 2.80 -6.64
C ILE A 196 -21.64 1.85 -6.36
N SER A 197 -22.42 1.56 -7.40
CA SER A 197 -23.59 0.69 -7.31
C SER A 197 -23.18 -0.79 -7.22
N THR A 198 -24.09 -1.66 -6.76
CA THR A 198 -23.86 -3.11 -6.72
C THR A 198 -23.50 -3.69 -8.09
N LYS A 199 -24.15 -3.19 -9.17
CA LYS A 199 -23.85 -3.62 -10.54
C LYS A 199 -22.47 -3.16 -10.99
N GLU A 200 -22.11 -1.91 -10.69
CA GLU A 200 -20.77 -1.39 -11.01
C GLU A 200 -19.69 -2.18 -10.27
N TYR A 201 -19.85 -2.48 -8.98
CA TYR A 201 -18.93 -3.36 -8.26
C TYR A 201 -18.80 -4.74 -8.91
N ALA A 202 -19.90 -5.33 -9.40
CA ALA A 202 -19.85 -6.61 -10.10
C ALA A 202 -19.01 -6.53 -11.38
N TYR A 203 -19.17 -5.48 -12.19
CA TYR A 203 -18.36 -5.29 -13.40
C TYR A 203 -16.90 -4.99 -13.08
N LEU A 204 -16.61 -4.16 -12.07
CA LEU A 204 -15.24 -3.88 -11.63
C LEU A 204 -14.55 -5.15 -11.12
N LYS A 205 -15.26 -5.99 -10.38
CA LYS A 205 -14.77 -7.32 -9.98
C LYS A 205 -14.48 -8.20 -11.18
N GLY A 206 -15.35 -8.20 -12.19
CA GLY A 206 -15.10 -8.90 -13.46
C GLY A 206 -13.83 -8.41 -14.17
N THR A 207 -13.64 -7.08 -14.26
CA THR A 207 -12.43 -6.48 -14.86
C THR A 207 -11.15 -6.86 -14.12
N VAL A 208 -11.20 -6.95 -12.78
CA VAL A 208 -10.06 -7.35 -11.95
C VAL A 208 -9.80 -8.86 -11.99
N LEU A 209 -10.86 -9.68 -12.03
CA LEU A 209 -10.77 -11.14 -12.10
C LEU A 209 -10.16 -11.59 -13.43
N PHE A 210 -10.63 -11.06 -14.55
CA PHE A 210 -10.17 -11.44 -15.87
C PHE A 210 -9.00 -10.54 -16.30
N ASN A 211 -7.81 -10.85 -15.81
CA ASN A 211 -6.58 -10.16 -16.18
C ASN A 211 -5.74 -11.02 -17.15
N PRO A 212 -5.63 -10.65 -18.44
CA PRO A 212 -4.85 -11.42 -19.42
C PRO A 212 -3.34 -11.27 -19.24
N ASP A 213 -2.87 -10.28 -18.47
CA ASP A 213 -1.44 -9.96 -18.30
C ASP A 213 -0.74 -10.86 -17.27
N LEU A 214 -1.42 -11.89 -16.74
CA LEU A 214 -0.85 -12.75 -15.71
C LEU A 214 0.09 -13.80 -16.29
N PRO A 215 1.29 -13.97 -15.71
CA PRO A 215 2.21 -15.01 -16.13
C PRO A 215 1.63 -16.41 -15.81
N GLY A 216 1.86 -17.36 -16.71
CA GLY A 216 1.40 -18.75 -16.54
C GLY A 216 0.00 -19.03 -17.07
N LEU A 217 -0.70 -18.04 -17.66
CA LEU A 217 -1.95 -18.28 -18.37
C LEU A 217 -1.72 -18.84 -19.77
N HIS A 218 -2.42 -19.91 -20.11
CA HIS A 218 -2.48 -20.48 -21.45
C HIS A 218 -3.69 -19.98 -22.25
N CYS A 219 -4.76 -19.52 -21.58
CA CYS A 219 -6.00 -19.08 -22.22
C CYS A 219 -6.15 -17.55 -22.36
N VAL A 220 -5.05 -16.84 -22.63
CA VAL A 220 -4.96 -15.37 -22.66
C VAL A 220 -6.05 -14.70 -23.52
N GLN A 221 -6.31 -15.22 -24.74
CA GLN A 221 -7.31 -14.63 -25.64
C GLN A 221 -8.74 -14.71 -25.10
N TYR A 222 -9.07 -15.83 -24.44
CA TYR A 222 -10.37 -16.02 -23.80
C TYR A 222 -10.56 -15.04 -22.64
N ILE A 223 -9.57 -14.97 -21.75
CA ILE A 223 -9.57 -14.04 -20.61
C ILE A 223 -9.65 -12.58 -21.10
N GLN A 224 -8.95 -12.23 -22.17
CA GLN A 224 -9.01 -10.89 -22.76
C GLN A 224 -10.42 -10.57 -23.30
N GLY A 225 -11.10 -11.55 -23.90
CA GLY A 225 -12.50 -11.43 -24.31
C GLY A 225 -13.42 -11.10 -23.12
N LEU A 226 -13.33 -11.90 -22.06
CA LEU A 226 -14.11 -11.69 -20.83
C LEU A 226 -13.82 -10.34 -20.17
N GLN A 227 -12.56 -9.90 -20.15
CA GLN A 227 -12.19 -8.60 -19.62
C GLN A 227 -12.86 -7.46 -20.42
N ARG A 228 -12.84 -7.53 -21.75
CA ARG A 228 -13.50 -6.55 -22.62
C ARG A 228 -15.01 -6.54 -22.39
N GLU A 229 -15.63 -7.70 -22.27
CA GLU A 229 -17.07 -7.80 -21.97
C GLU A 229 -17.43 -7.15 -20.64
N ALA A 230 -16.64 -7.38 -19.58
CA ALA A 230 -16.86 -6.75 -18.29
C ALA A 230 -16.74 -5.22 -18.36
N GLN A 231 -15.74 -4.69 -19.07
CA GLN A 231 -15.56 -3.25 -19.27
C GLN A 231 -16.68 -2.65 -20.14
N GLN A 232 -17.10 -3.35 -21.19
CA GLN A 232 -18.19 -2.92 -22.05
C GLN A 232 -19.52 -2.89 -21.30
N ALA A 233 -19.81 -3.91 -20.50
CA ALA A 233 -21.00 -3.97 -19.66
C ALA A 233 -21.02 -2.84 -18.62
N LEU A 234 -19.88 -2.51 -18.02
CA LEU A 234 -19.75 -1.33 -17.15
C LEU A 234 -20.05 -0.04 -17.90
N ASN A 235 -19.46 0.15 -19.07
CA ASN A 235 -19.64 1.36 -19.87
C ASN A 235 -21.10 1.52 -20.31
N GLU A 236 -21.74 0.45 -20.79
CA GLU A 236 -23.14 0.47 -21.18
C GLU A 236 -24.07 0.75 -19.99
N HIS A 237 -23.79 0.16 -18.83
CA HIS A 237 -24.53 0.44 -17.60
C HIS A 237 -24.46 1.92 -17.20
N ILE A 238 -23.27 2.53 -17.27
CA ILE A 238 -23.07 3.95 -16.99
C ILE A 238 -23.81 4.81 -18.03
N ARG A 239 -23.72 4.45 -19.32
CA ARG A 239 -24.38 5.17 -20.41
C ARG A 239 -25.90 5.19 -20.25
N MET A 240 -26.49 4.07 -19.81
CA MET A 240 -27.93 3.95 -19.58
C MET A 240 -28.42 4.77 -18.38
N LEU A 241 -27.70 4.75 -17.25
CA LEU A 241 -28.14 5.37 -16.00
C LEU A 241 -27.68 6.83 -15.83
N HIS A 242 -26.58 7.22 -16.46
CA HIS A 242 -25.94 8.51 -16.24
C HIS A 242 -25.72 9.25 -17.57
N ARG A 243 -26.83 9.62 -18.24
CA ARG A 243 -26.87 10.33 -19.54
C ARG A 243 -26.07 11.66 -19.65
N GLY A 244 -25.26 12.03 -18.66
CA GLY A 244 -24.35 13.19 -18.70
C GLY A 244 -22.98 12.99 -18.02
N HIS A 245 -22.66 11.81 -17.46
CA HIS A 245 -21.41 11.59 -16.73
C HIS A 245 -20.37 10.83 -17.56
N GLN A 246 -19.92 11.41 -18.68
CA GLN A 246 -18.77 10.87 -19.44
C GLN A 246 -17.53 10.65 -18.55
N ALA A 247 -17.41 11.42 -17.45
CA ALA A 247 -16.35 11.28 -16.47
C ALA A 247 -16.53 10.11 -15.48
N ARG A 248 -17.70 9.45 -15.35
CA ARG A 248 -17.91 8.40 -14.33
C ARG A 248 -17.08 7.15 -14.63
N PHE A 249 -17.08 6.69 -15.88
CA PHE A 249 -16.24 5.57 -16.31
C PHE A 249 -14.76 5.86 -16.02
N ALA A 250 -14.28 7.06 -16.35
CA ALA A 250 -12.91 7.48 -16.03
C ALA A 250 -12.65 7.51 -14.51
N LYS A 251 -13.57 8.04 -13.69
CA LYS A 251 -13.44 8.07 -12.23
C LYS A 251 -13.36 6.67 -11.62
N LEU A 252 -14.14 5.71 -12.12
CA LEU A 252 -14.10 4.31 -11.68
C LEU A 252 -12.78 3.64 -12.07
N ASN A 253 -12.28 3.88 -13.28
CA ASN A 253 -10.97 3.37 -13.70
C ASN A 253 -9.81 3.98 -12.91
N VAL A 254 -9.90 5.27 -12.56
CA VAL A 254 -8.94 5.89 -11.65
C VAL A 254 -9.00 5.23 -10.28
N ALA A 255 -10.19 4.93 -9.75
CA ALA A 255 -10.30 4.17 -8.50
C ALA A 255 -9.66 2.78 -8.62
N LEU A 256 -9.92 2.03 -9.69
CA LEU A 256 -9.26 0.74 -9.96
C LEU A 256 -7.73 0.86 -10.03
N SER A 257 -7.19 1.93 -10.63
CA SER A 257 -5.74 2.12 -10.73
C SER A 257 -5.06 2.23 -9.37
N LEU A 258 -5.77 2.73 -8.33
CA LEU A 258 -5.26 2.79 -6.97
C LEU A 258 -5.06 1.39 -6.36
N LEU A 259 -5.83 0.37 -6.78
CA LEU A 259 -5.64 -1.01 -6.32
C LEU A 259 -4.26 -1.56 -6.69
N ARG A 260 -3.65 -1.07 -7.79
CA ARG A 260 -2.31 -1.52 -8.22
C ARG A 260 -1.22 -1.21 -7.21
N SER A 261 -1.45 -0.26 -6.29
CA SER A 261 -0.52 0.08 -5.22
C SER A 261 -0.64 -0.81 -3.98
N ILE A 262 -1.68 -1.66 -3.91
CA ILE A 262 -1.98 -2.52 -2.77
C ILE A 262 -1.50 -3.93 -3.05
N HIS A 263 -0.54 -4.39 -2.25
CA HIS A 263 0.07 -5.70 -2.40
C HIS A 263 -0.65 -6.76 -1.55
N ALA A 264 -0.78 -7.97 -2.10
CA ALA A 264 -1.41 -9.11 -1.42
C ALA A 264 -0.77 -9.42 -0.06
N ASN A 265 0.55 -9.31 0.03
CA ASN A 265 1.31 -9.59 1.25
C ASN A 265 0.90 -8.65 2.40
N VAL A 266 0.67 -7.37 2.10
CA VAL A 266 0.21 -6.38 3.09
C VAL A 266 -1.17 -6.75 3.61
N ILE A 267 -2.06 -7.21 2.74
CA ILE A 267 -3.42 -7.63 3.10
C ILE A 267 -3.39 -8.91 3.94
N ALA A 268 -2.56 -9.89 3.56
CA ALA A 268 -2.33 -11.12 4.29
C ALA A 268 -1.83 -10.82 5.72
N GLU A 269 -0.78 -10.01 5.84
CA GLU A 269 -0.20 -9.62 7.13
C GLU A 269 -1.17 -8.81 7.99
N LEU A 270 -1.94 -7.89 7.39
CA LEU A 270 -2.85 -7.04 8.14
C LEU A 270 -4.08 -7.78 8.65
N PHE A 271 -4.76 -8.55 7.78
CA PHE A 271 -6.10 -9.09 8.07
C PHE A 271 -6.12 -10.59 8.38
N PHE A 272 -5.17 -11.37 7.86
CA PHE A 272 -5.25 -12.83 7.96
C PHE A 272 -4.24 -13.40 8.93
N ARG A 273 -3.01 -12.86 8.98
CA ARG A 273 -1.96 -13.26 9.92
C ARG A 273 -2.43 -13.38 11.38
N PRO A 274 -3.25 -12.45 11.92
CA PRO A 274 -3.75 -12.56 13.29
C PRO A 274 -4.69 -13.76 13.53
N ILE A 275 -5.27 -14.34 12.47
CA ILE A 275 -6.18 -15.49 12.53
C ILE A 275 -5.45 -16.79 12.16
N ILE A 276 -4.79 -16.81 11.00
CA ILE A 276 -4.25 -18.05 10.41
C ILE A 276 -2.77 -18.30 10.74
N GLY A 277 -2.10 -17.35 11.39
CA GLY A 277 -0.68 -17.49 11.74
C GLY A 277 0.20 -17.63 10.50
N THR A 278 1.02 -18.69 10.45
CA THR A 278 2.00 -18.94 9.39
C THR A 278 1.44 -19.64 8.15
N VAL A 279 0.13 -19.90 8.08
CA VAL A 279 -0.49 -20.60 6.94
C VAL A 279 -0.33 -19.77 5.66
N ASN A 280 0.05 -20.44 4.57
CA ASN A 280 0.21 -19.81 3.27
C ASN A 280 -1.18 -19.48 2.69
N MET A 281 -1.35 -18.23 2.25
CA MET A 281 -2.57 -17.79 1.57
C MET A 281 -2.86 -18.61 0.32
N ASP A 282 -1.85 -19.00 -0.45
CA ASP A 282 -2.02 -19.76 -1.70
C ASP A 282 -2.59 -21.17 -1.47
N ASP A 283 -2.22 -21.80 -0.36
CA ASP A 283 -2.74 -23.12 0.03
C ASP A 283 -4.20 -23.00 0.49
N MET A 284 -4.48 -21.97 1.30
CA MET A 284 -5.85 -21.67 1.75
C MET A 284 -6.77 -21.34 0.56
N LEU A 285 -6.30 -20.55 -0.40
CA LEU A 285 -7.08 -20.21 -1.60
C LEU A 285 -7.37 -21.44 -2.45
N LEU A 286 -6.40 -22.34 -2.61
CA LEU A 286 -6.60 -23.61 -3.30
C LEU A 286 -7.66 -24.47 -2.60
N GLU A 287 -7.55 -24.62 -1.28
CA GLU A 287 -8.52 -25.38 -0.49
C GLU A 287 -9.94 -24.79 -0.62
N MET A 288 -10.07 -23.46 -0.51
CA MET A 288 -11.36 -22.77 -0.68
C MET A 288 -11.92 -22.89 -2.11
N LEU A 289 -11.05 -22.91 -3.13
CA LEU A 289 -11.46 -23.09 -4.52
C LEU A 289 -12.03 -24.50 -4.75
N CYS A 290 -11.40 -25.52 -4.16
CA CYS A 290 -11.84 -26.92 -4.27
C CYS A 290 -13.02 -27.28 -3.34
N ALA A 291 -13.14 -26.63 -2.19
CA ALA A 291 -14.20 -26.92 -1.21
C ALA A 291 -15.59 -26.49 -1.70
N LYS A 292 -16.67 -27.13 -1.25
CA LYS A 292 -18.02 -26.56 -1.43
C LYS A 292 -18.19 -25.39 -0.45
N LEU A 293 -18.20 -24.15 -0.96
CA LEU A 293 -18.32 -22.90 -0.18
C LEU A 293 -19.76 -22.38 -0.08
#